data_AF-J9CCU2-F1
#
_entry.id   AF-J9CCU2-F1
#
_cell.length_a   1.000
_cell.length_b   1.000
_cell.length_c   1.000
_cell.angle_alpha   90.00
_cell.angle_beta   90.00
_cell.angle_gamma   90.00
#
_symmetry.space_group_name_H-M   'P 1'
#
loop_
_entity.id
_entity.type
_entity.pdbx_description
1 polymer ?
#
loop_
_entity_poly.entity_id
_entity_poly.type
_entity_poly.pdbx_seq_one_letter_code
_entity_poly.pdbx_strand_id
1 'polypeptide(L)'
;MKCAQVDVENIKKTDAFLAGQFVSYHVYPYYPDYLDYVEDWSAYGLNASDYAQNFSKRNTYRAYLKMLNEHHTMPVVISEFGVSTGRGMAQKDRNTGRNQGNMSEQEQGQALVDCWTDIKAAGCNGGCVFSWQDEWFKRTWNTMYAVDLKRTPYWSDYQTNEQYFGLLTFDPGNEKSVCYVDGDVSEWTEDDLVAEQDGLSVSMKYDEKFLYFRIHKDGLKFGQETIYLPIDTTQKTGSSYCENNHLLFDRAA
;
A
#
# COMPACT_ATOMS: atom_id res chain seq x y z
N MET A 1 14.39 21.68 30.34
CA MET A 1 13.46 20.63 29.90
C MET A 1 14.04 19.29 30.38
N LYS A 2 13.30 18.49 31.15
CA LYS A 2 13.76 17.14 31.52
C LYS A 2 13.35 16.20 30.39
N CYS A 3 14.29 15.77 29.55
CA CYS A 3 14.07 14.68 28.61
C CYS A 3 14.52 13.37 29.25
N ALA A 4 13.72 12.32 29.05
CA ALA A 4 14.15 10.95 29.30
C ALA A 4 14.47 10.31 27.94
N GLN A 5 15.58 9.60 27.86
CA GLN A 5 16.00 8.83 26.69
C GLN A 5 16.03 7.36 27.08
N VAL A 6 15.53 6.49 26.20
CA VAL A 6 15.72 5.04 26.30
C VAL A 6 16.79 4.67 25.28
N ASP A 7 17.90 4.13 25.75
CA ASP A 7 18.96 3.59 24.90
C ASP A 7 19.31 2.19 25.40
N VAL A 8 19.07 1.20 24.53
CA VAL A 8 19.25 -0.22 24.82
C VAL A 8 20.71 -0.59 25.04
N GLU A 9 21.66 0.27 24.63
CA GLU A 9 23.07 0.12 24.99
C GLU A 9 23.29 0.10 26.51
N ASN A 10 22.37 0.68 27.30
CA ASN A 10 22.46 0.65 28.76
C ASN A 10 21.94 -0.66 29.38
N ILE A 11 21.31 -1.54 28.59
CA ILE A 11 20.81 -2.84 29.03
C ILE A 11 21.93 -3.87 28.86
N LYS A 12 22.76 -4.04 29.88
CA LYS A 12 23.91 -4.96 29.86
C LYS A 12 23.52 -6.36 30.34
N LYS A 13 23.94 -7.38 29.61
CA LYS A 13 23.88 -8.76 30.07
C LYS A 13 24.94 -9.05 31.15
N THR A 14 24.65 -10.02 32.01
CA THR A 14 25.68 -10.66 32.86
C THR A 14 26.31 -11.84 32.12
N ASP A 15 27.41 -12.36 32.67
CA ASP A 15 28.09 -13.55 32.12
C ASP A 15 27.20 -14.80 32.12
N ALA A 16 26.16 -14.84 32.95
CA ALA A 16 25.20 -15.95 32.99
C ALA A 16 24.30 -16.01 31.75
N PHE A 17 24.17 -14.92 30.97
CA PHE A 17 23.30 -14.87 29.81
C PHE A 17 24.06 -15.19 28.51
N LEU A 18 23.96 -16.45 28.10
CA LEU A 18 24.76 -17.03 27.02
C LEU A 18 24.26 -16.68 25.60
N ALA A 19 22.97 -16.36 25.44
CA ALA A 19 22.34 -16.18 24.12
C ALA A 19 22.83 -14.95 23.33
N GLY A 20 23.46 -13.98 24.00
CA GLY A 20 23.83 -12.70 23.38
C GLY A 20 22.63 -11.77 23.20
N GLN A 21 22.88 -10.55 22.73
CA GLN A 21 21.85 -9.53 22.52
C GLN A 21 22.01 -8.95 21.11
N PHE A 22 20.91 -8.53 20.49
CA PHE A 22 20.87 -7.75 19.25
C PHE A 22 19.77 -6.70 19.36
N VAL A 23 19.86 -5.61 18.59
CA VAL A 23 18.81 -4.58 18.52
C VAL A 23 17.91 -4.86 17.34
N SER A 24 16.61 -4.66 17.56
CA SER A 24 15.55 -4.90 16.59
C SER A 24 14.87 -3.59 16.26
N TYR A 25 14.84 -3.21 14.98
CA TYR A 25 14.14 -2.01 14.51
C TYR A 25 13.14 -2.30 13.41
N HIS A 26 12.03 -1.57 13.43
CA HIS A 26 11.08 -1.50 12.33
C HIS A 26 11.43 -0.22 11.56
N VAL A 27 11.91 -0.36 10.33
CA VAL A 27 12.37 0.78 9.54
C VAL A 27 11.83 0.65 8.13
N TYR A 28 10.95 1.58 7.77
CA TYR A 28 10.37 1.66 6.45
C TYR A 28 10.98 2.82 5.66
N PRO A 29 11.12 2.69 4.32
CA PRO A 29 11.87 3.63 3.51
C PRO A 29 11.28 5.04 3.45
N TYR A 30 10.01 5.21 3.79
CA TYR A 30 9.27 6.47 3.69
C TYR A 30 9.23 7.31 4.98
N TYR A 31 9.77 6.83 6.10
CA TYR A 31 9.77 7.55 7.38
C TYR A 31 11.03 8.40 7.68
N PRO A 32 12.24 8.07 7.19
CA PRO A 32 13.42 8.93 7.36
C PRO A 32 13.39 10.21 6.48
N ASP A 33 12.21 10.76 6.19
CA ASP A 33 12.00 11.90 5.30
C ASP A 33 12.52 13.21 5.90
N TYR A 34 12.65 13.30 7.23
CA TYR A 34 13.22 14.46 7.90
C TYR A 34 14.65 14.78 7.41
N LEU A 35 15.41 13.77 6.97
CA LEU A 35 16.75 13.92 6.42
C LEU A 35 16.77 14.73 5.12
N ASP A 36 15.64 14.84 4.41
CA ASP A 36 15.50 15.71 3.24
C ASP A 36 15.55 17.20 3.60
N TYR A 37 15.21 17.55 4.85
CA TYR A 37 15.17 18.92 5.33
C TYR A 37 16.42 19.31 6.12
N VAL A 38 17.37 18.38 6.26
CA VAL A 38 18.67 18.64 6.89
C VAL A 38 19.72 18.72 5.79
N GLU A 39 20.30 19.90 5.61
CA GLU A 39 21.33 20.12 4.59
C GLU A 39 22.67 19.47 4.97
N ASP A 40 23.09 19.63 6.23
CA ASP A 40 24.36 19.14 6.76
C ASP A 40 24.16 17.90 7.64
N TRP A 41 24.54 16.75 7.09
CA TRP A 41 24.47 15.48 7.81
C TRP A 41 25.73 15.18 8.64
N SER A 42 26.73 16.06 8.67
CA SER A 42 27.94 15.86 9.47
C SER A 42 27.63 15.83 10.97
N ALA A 43 26.55 16.50 11.40
CA ALA A 43 26.01 16.41 12.75
C ALA A 43 25.58 14.98 13.15
N TYR A 44 25.32 14.12 12.16
CA TYR A 44 25.00 12.70 12.31
C TYR A 44 26.18 11.79 11.99
N GLY A 45 27.38 12.34 11.77
CA GLY A 45 28.55 11.58 11.36
C GLY A 45 28.50 11.08 9.92
N LEU A 46 27.59 11.61 9.09
CA LEU A 46 27.41 11.18 7.71
C LEU A 46 27.88 12.24 6.71
N ASN A 47 28.38 11.81 5.57
CA ASN A 47 28.54 12.66 4.40
C ASN A 47 27.39 12.42 3.42
N ALA A 48 26.55 13.44 3.20
CA ALA A 48 25.36 13.33 2.36
C ALA A 48 25.66 12.93 0.90
N SER A 49 26.86 13.22 0.38
CA SER A 49 27.26 12.83 -0.97
C SER A 49 27.33 11.32 -1.17
N ASP A 50 27.62 10.57 -0.09
CA ASP A 50 27.77 9.10 -0.15
C ASP A 50 26.43 8.39 -0.37
N TYR A 51 25.33 9.13 -0.21
CA TYR A 51 23.95 8.66 -0.37
C TYR A 51 23.25 9.28 -1.58
N ALA A 52 23.96 10.02 -2.43
CA ALA A 52 23.38 10.64 -3.61
C ALA A 52 22.89 9.58 -4.62
N GLN A 53 21.62 9.66 -5.01
CA GLN A 53 21.03 8.85 -6.08
C GLN A 53 21.07 9.61 -7.42
N ASN A 54 20.89 10.94 -7.37
CA ASN A 54 21.14 11.87 -8.46
C ASN A 54 21.32 13.30 -7.90
N PHE A 55 21.36 14.30 -8.77
CA PHE A 55 21.61 15.70 -8.39
C PHE A 55 20.69 16.25 -7.28
N SER A 56 19.47 15.75 -7.13
CA SER A 56 18.49 16.28 -6.16
C SER A 56 17.95 15.26 -5.17
N LYS A 57 18.31 13.98 -5.29
CA LYS A 57 17.73 12.88 -4.50
C LYS A 57 18.82 12.13 -3.73
N ARG A 58 18.52 11.80 -2.47
CA ARG A 58 19.42 11.06 -1.58
C ARG A 58 18.72 9.83 -1.00
N ASN A 59 19.46 8.76 -0.76
CA ASN A 59 18.92 7.57 -0.10
C ASN A 59 18.88 7.77 1.42
N THR A 60 17.85 8.47 1.89
CA THR A 60 17.63 8.75 3.32
C THR A 60 17.40 7.48 4.14
N TYR A 61 16.80 6.44 3.54
CA TYR A 61 16.64 5.14 4.17
C TYR A 61 17.98 4.50 4.55
N ARG A 62 18.91 4.38 3.58
CA ARG A 62 20.24 3.82 3.82
C ARG A 62 21.05 4.65 4.82
N ALA A 63 20.93 5.97 4.74
CA ALA A 63 21.58 6.88 5.69
C ALA A 63 21.10 6.64 7.13
N TYR A 64 19.78 6.53 7.32
CA TYR A 64 19.21 6.26 8.63
C TYR A 64 19.60 4.87 9.17
N LEU A 65 19.59 3.85 8.31
CA LEU A 65 20.07 2.51 8.67
C LEU A 65 21.54 2.53 9.12
N LYS A 66 22.39 3.31 8.44
CA LYS A 66 23.80 3.48 8.82
C LYS A 66 23.93 4.10 10.20
N MET A 67 23.16 5.14 10.49
CA MET A 67 23.15 5.78 11.82
C MET A 67 22.76 4.79 12.91
N LEU A 68 21.72 3.98 12.70
CA LEU A 68 21.31 2.94 13.66
C LEU A 68 22.43 1.92 13.86
N ASN A 69 23.03 1.43 12.79
CA ASN A 69 24.08 0.41 12.86
C ASN A 69 25.37 0.93 13.54
N GLU A 70 25.71 2.20 13.37
CA GLU A 70 26.90 2.82 13.99
C GLU A 70 26.70 3.23 15.45
N HIS A 71 25.45 3.49 15.86
CA HIS A 71 25.13 3.77 17.27
C HIS A 71 25.32 2.55 18.16
N HIS A 72 25.08 1.34 17.63
CA HIS A 72 25.05 0.12 18.43
C HIS A 72 26.38 -0.62 18.49
N THR A 73 26.70 -1.13 19.69
CA THR A 73 27.86 -2.03 19.91
C THR A 73 27.51 -3.50 19.71
N MET A 74 26.24 -3.79 19.41
CA MET A 74 25.66 -5.11 19.25
C MET A 74 24.99 -5.23 17.87
N PRO A 75 24.74 -6.46 17.37
CA PRO A 75 24.14 -6.67 16.05
C PRO A 75 22.82 -5.91 15.88
N VAL A 76 22.61 -5.32 14.70
CA VAL A 76 21.37 -4.61 14.37
C VAL A 76 20.58 -5.40 13.32
N VAL A 77 19.34 -5.76 13.64
CA VAL A 77 18.42 -6.45 12.76
C VAL A 77 17.23 -5.55 12.47
N ILE A 78 16.93 -5.36 11.19
CA ILE A 78 15.74 -4.64 10.75
C ILE A 78 14.57 -5.63 10.74
N SER A 79 13.97 -5.87 11.90
CA SER A 79 12.92 -6.87 12.08
C SER A 79 11.63 -6.57 11.33
N GLU A 80 11.48 -5.38 10.77
CA GLU A 80 10.39 -5.06 9.87
C GLU A 80 10.81 -4.02 8.83
N PHE A 81 10.63 -4.35 7.55
CA PHE A 81 10.67 -3.40 6.44
C PHE A 81 9.74 -3.86 5.31
N GLY A 82 9.21 -2.91 4.54
CA GLY A 82 8.30 -3.23 3.43
C GLY A 82 7.67 -2.00 2.80
N VAL A 83 6.94 -2.23 1.71
CA VAL A 83 6.05 -1.24 1.08
C VAL A 83 4.75 -1.92 0.68
N SER A 84 3.68 -1.16 0.56
CA SER A 84 2.33 -1.67 0.32
C SER A 84 1.87 -1.43 -1.12
N THR A 85 1.07 -2.34 -1.65
CA THR A 85 0.43 -2.24 -2.96
C THR A 85 -1.00 -1.70 -2.91
N GLY A 86 -1.48 -1.32 -1.72
CA GLY A 86 -2.79 -0.70 -1.56
C GLY A 86 -2.88 0.61 -2.37
N ARG A 87 -4.06 0.94 -2.88
CA ARG A 87 -4.26 2.11 -3.75
C ARG A 87 -4.07 3.44 -3.02
N GLY A 88 -4.50 3.53 -1.77
CA GLY A 88 -4.26 4.72 -0.96
C GLY A 88 -2.78 4.88 -0.62
N MET A 89 -2.40 6.09 -0.23
CA MET A 89 -1.03 6.41 0.18
C MET A 89 -1.07 7.19 1.49
N ALA A 90 -0.43 6.69 2.54
CA ALA A 90 -0.33 7.37 3.83
C ALA A 90 0.93 8.24 3.95
N GLN A 91 2.01 7.84 3.28
CA GLN A 91 3.29 8.55 3.31
C GLN A 91 4.02 8.38 1.97
N LYS A 92 4.65 9.47 1.52
CA LYS A 92 5.40 9.52 0.26
C LYS A 92 6.89 9.59 0.53
N ASP A 93 7.65 8.68 -0.08
CA ASP A 93 9.10 8.83 -0.19
C ASP A 93 9.45 9.68 -1.42
N ARG A 94 10.04 10.85 -1.17
CA ARG A 94 10.38 11.83 -2.21
C ARG A 94 11.59 11.41 -3.05
N ASN A 95 12.45 10.57 -2.51
CA ASN A 95 13.73 10.26 -3.13
C ASN A 95 13.63 9.06 -4.05
N THR A 96 13.23 7.92 -3.51
CA THR A 96 13.26 6.64 -4.23
C THR A 96 11.89 6.18 -4.71
N GLY A 97 10.80 6.79 -4.22
CA GLY A 97 9.43 6.44 -4.61
C GLY A 97 8.92 5.18 -3.90
N ARG A 98 9.63 4.69 -2.88
CA ARG A 98 9.22 3.57 -2.03
C ARG A 98 8.17 4.05 -1.03
N ASN A 99 6.95 4.25 -1.50
CA ASN A 99 5.86 4.88 -0.76
C ASN A 99 5.16 3.89 0.20
N GLN A 100 4.37 4.44 1.13
CA GLN A 100 3.46 3.66 1.96
C GLN A 100 2.11 3.50 1.24
N GLY A 101 2.07 2.61 0.26
CA GLY A 101 0.94 2.44 -0.66
C GLY A 101 1.14 3.16 -1.98
N ASN A 102 0.16 3.08 -2.88
CA ASN A 102 0.18 3.56 -4.25
C ASN A 102 1.40 3.02 -5.04
N MET A 103 1.58 1.70 -4.97
CA MET A 103 2.60 0.96 -5.72
C MET A 103 1.95 -0.28 -6.35
N SER A 104 2.42 -0.69 -7.52
CA SER A 104 2.12 -2.00 -8.09
C SER A 104 2.89 -3.12 -7.38
N GLU A 105 2.46 -4.37 -7.52
CA GLU A 105 3.18 -5.54 -7.02
C GLU A 105 4.60 -5.64 -7.60
N GLN A 106 4.78 -5.27 -8.87
CA GLN A 106 6.10 -5.24 -9.49
C GLN A 106 7.02 -4.19 -8.84
N GLU A 107 6.48 -2.99 -8.57
CA GLU A 107 7.21 -1.94 -7.88
C GLU A 107 7.51 -2.32 -6.41
N GLN A 108 6.58 -3.00 -5.73
CA GLN A 108 6.81 -3.55 -4.40
C GLN A 108 7.98 -4.54 -4.42
N GLY A 109 7.99 -5.49 -5.36
CA GLY A 109 9.07 -6.47 -5.51
C GLY A 109 10.44 -5.80 -5.66
N GLN A 110 10.54 -4.78 -6.52
CA GLN A 110 11.79 -4.02 -6.69
C GLN A 110 12.16 -3.25 -5.41
N ALA A 111 11.19 -2.57 -4.78
CA ALA A 111 11.43 -1.82 -3.56
C ALA A 111 11.95 -2.70 -2.41
N LEU A 112 11.45 -3.94 -2.29
CA LEU A 112 11.92 -4.91 -1.30
C LEU A 112 13.38 -5.32 -1.54
N VAL A 113 13.76 -5.56 -2.80
CA VAL A 113 15.15 -5.85 -3.20
C VAL A 113 16.08 -4.67 -2.87
N ASP A 114 15.63 -3.46 -3.18
CA ASP A 114 16.42 -2.24 -2.93
C ASP A 114 16.57 -1.99 -1.41
N CYS A 115 15.50 -2.17 -0.63
CA CYS A 115 15.57 -2.05 0.83
C CYS A 115 16.53 -3.10 1.42
N TRP A 116 16.45 -4.34 0.97
CA TRP A 116 17.39 -5.39 1.42
C TRP A 116 18.84 -5.01 1.10
N THR A 117 19.10 -4.51 -0.12
CA THR A 117 20.43 -4.05 -0.54
C THR A 117 20.93 -2.93 0.37
N ASP A 118 20.08 -1.95 0.69
CA ASP A 118 20.40 -0.85 1.60
C ASP A 118 20.69 -1.33 3.02
N ILE A 119 19.89 -2.27 3.56
CA ILE A 119 20.10 -2.90 4.88
C ILE A 119 21.47 -3.57 4.94
N LYS A 120 21.84 -4.33 3.91
CA LYS A 120 23.15 -4.99 3.85
C LYS A 120 24.29 -3.98 3.70
N ALA A 121 24.10 -2.95 2.87
CA ALA A 121 25.10 -1.93 2.59
C ALA A 121 25.32 -0.95 3.76
N ALA A 122 24.34 -0.82 4.68
CA ALA A 122 24.48 -0.09 5.93
C ALA A 122 25.26 -0.86 7.02
N GLY A 123 25.47 -2.17 6.80
CA GLY A 123 26.18 -3.04 7.74
C GLY A 123 25.27 -3.78 8.74
N CYS A 124 23.94 -3.64 8.61
CA CYS A 124 23.00 -4.35 9.46
C CYS A 124 23.11 -5.87 9.28
N ASN A 125 22.87 -6.62 10.35
CA ASN A 125 23.06 -8.07 10.42
C ASN A 125 21.95 -8.87 9.73
N GLY A 126 20.81 -8.24 9.42
CA GLY A 126 19.74 -8.87 8.65
C GLY A 126 18.48 -8.01 8.65
N GLY A 127 17.43 -8.55 8.05
CA GLY A 127 16.11 -7.96 8.11
C GLY A 127 15.00 -8.94 7.74
N CYS A 128 13.77 -8.61 8.11
CA CYS A 128 12.58 -9.39 7.83
C CYS A 128 11.60 -8.54 7.01
N VAL A 129 11.24 -9.04 5.82
CA VAL A 129 10.21 -8.43 4.99
C VAL A 129 8.87 -8.55 5.71
N PHE A 130 8.17 -7.43 5.79
CA PHE A 130 6.78 -7.38 6.20
C PHE A 130 5.89 -7.30 4.98
N SER A 131 5.01 -8.27 4.74
CA SER A 131 4.72 -9.49 5.51
C SER A 131 4.60 -10.72 4.61
N TRP A 132 4.42 -11.91 5.20
CA TRP A 132 4.21 -13.11 4.37
C TRP A 132 2.87 -13.03 3.63
N GLN A 133 1.79 -12.65 4.30
CA GLN A 133 0.46 -12.55 3.71
C GLN A 133 -0.19 -11.18 4.00
N ASP A 134 -1.15 -10.82 3.15
CA ASP A 134 -2.01 -9.65 3.36
C ASP A 134 -2.81 -9.75 4.65
N GLU A 135 -3.13 -8.58 5.23
CA GLU A 135 -3.75 -8.47 6.54
C GLU A 135 -5.00 -7.60 6.47
N TRP A 136 -6.13 -8.16 6.04
CA TRP A 136 -7.39 -7.42 5.85
C TRP A 136 -7.89 -6.71 7.11
N PHE A 137 -7.54 -7.18 8.30
CA PHE A 137 -7.95 -6.53 9.56
C PHE A 137 -7.27 -5.18 9.81
N LYS A 138 -6.23 -4.84 9.05
CA LYS A 138 -5.49 -3.59 9.20
C LYS A 138 -6.31 -2.40 8.73
N ARG A 139 -5.93 -1.23 9.27
CA ARG A 139 -6.60 0.06 9.04
C ARG A 139 -5.58 1.17 9.06
N THR A 140 -5.90 2.26 8.37
CA THR A 140 -5.10 3.48 8.37
C THR A 140 -5.97 4.70 8.66
N TRP A 141 -5.35 5.76 9.20
CA TRP A 141 -6.04 6.97 9.63
C TRP A 141 -6.74 7.72 8.47
N ASN A 142 -6.20 7.62 7.25
CA ASN A 142 -6.69 8.32 6.06
C ASN A 142 -7.82 7.58 5.31
N THR A 143 -8.22 6.39 5.74
CA THR A 143 -9.40 5.67 5.21
C THR A 143 -10.38 5.23 6.30
N MET A 144 -10.00 5.33 7.59
CA MET A 144 -10.83 4.83 8.70
C MET A 144 -12.23 5.47 8.79
N TYR A 145 -12.44 6.64 8.18
CA TYR A 145 -13.75 7.31 8.13
C TYR A 145 -14.74 6.61 7.21
N ALA A 146 -14.27 5.74 6.30
CA ALA A 146 -15.07 5.11 5.25
C ALA A 146 -15.32 3.60 5.49
N VAL A 147 -14.89 3.05 6.63
CA VAL A 147 -14.99 1.61 6.93
C VAL A 147 -15.66 1.35 8.29
N ASP A 148 -16.31 0.18 8.41
CA ASP A 148 -16.77 -0.30 9.72
C ASP A 148 -15.61 -0.95 10.49
N LEU A 149 -15.09 -0.23 11.49
CA LEU A 149 -13.97 -0.67 12.32
C LEU A 149 -14.24 -1.94 13.14
N LYS A 150 -15.49 -2.36 13.31
CA LYS A 150 -15.85 -3.62 13.98
C LYS A 150 -15.91 -4.80 13.02
N ARG A 151 -15.83 -4.54 11.72
CA ARG A 151 -15.96 -5.55 10.66
C ARG A 151 -14.79 -5.58 9.68
N THR A 152 -13.75 -4.79 9.92
CA THR A 152 -12.55 -4.72 9.06
C THR A 152 -11.98 -6.08 8.64
N PRO A 153 -11.89 -7.12 9.49
CA PRO A 153 -11.37 -8.42 9.06
C PRO A 153 -12.18 -9.12 7.96
N TYR A 154 -13.41 -8.69 7.70
CA TYR A 154 -14.31 -9.28 6.71
C TYR A 154 -14.32 -8.52 5.38
N TRP A 155 -13.55 -7.44 5.24
CA TRP A 155 -13.56 -6.58 4.06
C TRP A 155 -12.15 -6.28 3.61
N SER A 156 -11.87 -6.60 2.35
CA SER A 156 -10.60 -6.27 1.69
C SER A 156 -10.71 -4.86 1.09
N ASP A 157 -10.25 -3.86 1.83
CA ASP A 157 -10.33 -2.47 1.40
C ASP A 157 -9.06 -2.04 0.65
N TYR A 158 -9.11 -2.11 -0.68
CA TYR A 158 -8.00 -1.72 -1.56
C TYR A 158 -7.56 -0.27 -1.41
N GLN A 159 -8.37 0.60 -0.81
CA GLN A 159 -8.00 2.00 -0.53
C GLN A 159 -7.07 2.10 0.68
N THR A 160 -7.08 1.13 1.58
CA THR A 160 -6.27 1.11 2.79
C THR A 160 -4.86 0.61 2.49
N ASN A 161 -3.87 1.49 2.61
CA ASN A 161 -2.45 1.17 2.39
C ASN A 161 -1.87 0.19 3.42
N GLU A 162 -2.59 -0.19 4.46
CA GLU A 162 -2.09 -1.09 5.52
C GLU A 162 -2.46 -2.56 5.30
N GLN A 163 -3.33 -2.87 4.33
CA GLN A 163 -3.83 -4.24 4.14
C GLN A 163 -2.97 -5.09 3.17
N TYR A 164 -2.20 -4.44 2.28
CA TYR A 164 -1.54 -5.11 1.13
C TYR A 164 -0.01 -5.03 1.18
N PHE A 165 0.57 -5.46 2.30
CA PHE A 165 2.03 -5.63 2.46
C PHE A 165 2.50 -7.05 2.15
N GLY A 166 1.59 -8.00 1.99
CA GLY A 166 1.93 -9.41 1.87
C GLY A 166 2.69 -9.72 0.58
N LEU A 167 3.57 -10.72 0.67
CA LEU A 167 4.09 -11.41 -0.52
C LEU A 167 3.04 -12.38 -1.11
N LEU A 168 2.12 -12.85 -0.26
CA LEU A 168 1.00 -13.71 -0.60
C LEU A 168 -0.30 -12.92 -0.45
N THR A 169 -0.94 -12.65 -1.59
CA THR A 169 -2.25 -12.02 -1.65
C THR A 169 -3.33 -12.94 -1.11
N PHE A 170 -4.20 -12.41 -0.25
CA PHE A 170 -5.44 -13.07 0.15
C PHE A 170 -6.58 -12.40 -0.61
N ASP A 171 -7.04 -13.05 -1.66
CA ASP A 171 -8.17 -12.60 -2.46
C ASP A 171 -9.50 -13.17 -1.93
N PRO A 172 -10.64 -12.52 -2.22
CA PRO A 172 -11.97 -13.04 -1.88
C PRO A 172 -12.28 -14.39 -2.52
N GLY A 173 -13.20 -15.14 -1.90
CA GLY A 173 -13.59 -16.48 -2.33
C GLY A 173 -12.80 -17.62 -1.67
N ASN A 174 -13.18 -18.86 -1.97
CA ASN A 174 -12.57 -20.05 -1.38
C ASN A 174 -11.30 -20.51 -2.11
N GLU A 175 -11.31 -20.47 -3.44
CA GLU A 175 -10.20 -20.90 -4.30
C GLU A 175 -9.80 -19.80 -5.29
N LYS A 176 -10.76 -18.98 -5.73
CA LYS A 176 -10.60 -17.87 -6.66
C LYS A 176 -11.64 -16.79 -6.37
N SER A 177 -11.33 -15.56 -6.80
CA SER A 177 -12.26 -14.44 -6.81
C SER A 177 -13.46 -14.72 -7.72
N VAL A 178 -14.54 -13.94 -7.53
CA VAL A 178 -15.73 -14.02 -8.40
C VAL A 178 -15.43 -13.62 -9.85
N CYS A 179 -14.42 -12.76 -10.05
CA CYS A 179 -13.77 -12.48 -11.32
C CYS A 179 -12.43 -11.76 -11.13
N TYR A 180 -11.60 -11.74 -12.17
CA TYR A 180 -10.39 -10.92 -12.27
C TYR A 180 -10.53 -9.84 -13.35
N VAL A 181 -9.97 -8.66 -13.11
CA VAL A 181 -10.00 -7.54 -14.08
C VAL A 181 -8.79 -7.64 -15.00
N ASP A 182 -8.68 -8.74 -15.75
CA ASP A 182 -7.54 -9.09 -16.59
C ASP A 182 -7.85 -9.10 -18.11
N GLY A 183 -9.12 -8.88 -18.46
CA GLY A 183 -9.61 -8.88 -19.84
C GLY A 183 -10.14 -10.23 -20.33
N ASP A 184 -10.01 -11.30 -19.54
CA ASP A 184 -10.75 -12.53 -19.80
C ASP A 184 -12.21 -12.36 -19.40
N VAL A 185 -13.11 -12.67 -20.32
CA VAL A 185 -14.56 -12.58 -20.11
C VAL A 185 -15.20 -13.93 -19.83
N SER A 186 -14.42 -15.02 -19.84
CA SER A 186 -14.91 -16.39 -19.67
C SER A 186 -15.59 -16.62 -18.32
N GLU A 187 -15.27 -15.80 -17.31
CA GLU A 187 -15.86 -15.84 -15.98
C GLU A 187 -17.27 -15.25 -15.94
N TRP A 188 -17.67 -14.49 -16.96
CA TRP A 188 -18.96 -13.79 -17.01
C TRP A 188 -19.98 -14.59 -17.82
N THR A 189 -21.16 -14.77 -17.24
CA THR A 189 -22.24 -15.60 -17.79
C THR A 189 -23.52 -14.80 -17.99
N GLU A 190 -24.54 -15.41 -18.61
CA GLU A 190 -25.86 -14.78 -18.76
C GLU A 190 -26.52 -14.46 -17.41
N ASP A 191 -26.22 -15.23 -16.36
CA ASP A 191 -26.75 -15.00 -15.00
C ASP A 191 -26.20 -13.70 -14.36
N ASP A 192 -25.08 -13.19 -14.86
CA ASP A 192 -24.48 -11.95 -14.36
C ASP A 192 -25.07 -10.70 -15.05
N LEU A 193 -25.89 -10.85 -16.09
CA LEU A 193 -26.50 -9.75 -16.84
C LEU A 193 -27.53 -9.01 -15.99
N VAL A 194 -27.30 -7.72 -15.75
CA VAL A 194 -28.22 -6.86 -14.98
C VAL A 194 -29.02 -5.90 -15.84
N ALA A 195 -28.53 -5.55 -17.02
CA ALA A 195 -29.24 -4.71 -17.98
C ALA A 195 -28.73 -4.94 -19.40
N GLU A 196 -29.64 -4.83 -20.37
CA GLU A 196 -29.31 -4.79 -21.79
C GLU A 196 -30.25 -3.82 -22.50
N GLN A 197 -29.69 -2.87 -23.24
CA GLN A 197 -30.45 -1.84 -23.97
C GLN A 197 -29.61 -1.31 -25.13
N ASP A 198 -30.22 -1.15 -26.31
CA ASP A 198 -29.60 -0.51 -27.48
C ASP A 198 -28.22 -1.07 -27.87
N GLY A 199 -28.02 -2.39 -27.73
CA GLY A 199 -26.75 -3.06 -28.01
C GLY A 199 -25.65 -2.84 -26.98
N LEU A 200 -25.99 -2.25 -25.83
CA LEU A 200 -25.16 -2.16 -24.62
C LEU A 200 -25.64 -3.19 -23.61
N SER A 201 -24.74 -4.00 -23.08
CA SER A 201 -25.01 -4.89 -21.94
C SER A 201 -24.14 -4.53 -20.74
N VAL A 202 -24.74 -4.66 -19.56
CA VAL A 202 -24.08 -4.47 -18.27
C VAL A 202 -24.26 -5.75 -17.47
N SER A 203 -23.16 -6.35 -17.09
CA SER A 203 -23.11 -7.45 -16.13
C SER A 203 -22.48 -6.98 -14.82
N MET A 204 -22.89 -7.58 -13.71
CA MET A 204 -22.44 -7.18 -12.38
C MET A 204 -22.10 -8.39 -11.51
N LYS A 205 -20.98 -8.29 -10.78
CA LYS A 205 -20.59 -9.23 -9.72
C LYS A 205 -20.16 -8.44 -8.49
N TYR A 206 -20.12 -9.08 -7.33
CA TYR A 206 -19.54 -8.49 -6.13
C TYR A 206 -18.93 -9.56 -5.23
N ASP A 207 -17.97 -9.14 -4.41
CA ASP A 207 -17.37 -9.93 -3.35
C ASP A 207 -17.01 -9.01 -2.15
N GLU A 208 -16.23 -9.53 -1.20
CA GLU A 208 -15.75 -8.81 0.00
C GLU A 208 -14.74 -7.68 -0.30
N LYS A 209 -14.40 -7.45 -1.58
CA LYS A 209 -13.41 -6.46 -2.03
C LYS A 209 -14.04 -5.40 -2.93
N PHE A 210 -14.81 -5.79 -3.94
CA PHE A 210 -15.35 -4.85 -4.93
C PHE A 210 -16.78 -5.17 -5.38
N LEU A 211 -17.38 -4.13 -5.98
CA LEU A 211 -18.46 -4.26 -6.94
C LEU A 211 -17.85 -4.17 -8.34
N TYR A 212 -18.02 -5.22 -9.14
CA TYR A 212 -17.47 -5.34 -10.48
C TYR A 212 -18.55 -5.08 -11.52
N PHE A 213 -18.23 -4.26 -12.52
CA PHE A 213 -19.08 -4.03 -13.67
C PHE A 213 -18.35 -4.42 -14.95
N ARG A 214 -18.99 -5.26 -15.77
CA ARG A 214 -18.57 -5.51 -17.14
C ARG A 214 -19.58 -4.84 -18.06
N ILE A 215 -19.09 -3.85 -18.81
CA ILE A 215 -19.88 -3.13 -19.81
C ILE A 215 -19.42 -3.57 -21.19
N HIS A 216 -20.35 -4.02 -22.02
CA HIS A 216 -20.07 -4.46 -23.38
C HIS A 216 -20.96 -3.71 -24.38
N LYS A 217 -20.34 -3.22 -25.46
CA LYS A 217 -20.99 -2.63 -26.62
C LYS A 217 -20.16 -2.95 -27.85
N ASP A 218 -20.80 -3.46 -28.89
CA ASP A 218 -20.12 -3.76 -30.15
C ASP A 218 -19.49 -2.50 -30.75
N GLY A 219 -18.21 -2.60 -31.10
CA GLY A 219 -17.47 -1.51 -31.74
C GLY A 219 -17.23 -0.27 -30.85
N LEU A 220 -17.34 -0.39 -29.52
CA LEU A 220 -17.08 0.71 -28.59
C LEU A 220 -15.72 1.36 -28.82
N LYS A 221 -15.71 2.67 -29.09
CA LYS A 221 -14.49 3.46 -29.24
C LYS A 221 -14.11 4.13 -27.92
N PHE A 222 -13.22 3.49 -27.16
CA PHE A 222 -12.69 4.04 -25.91
C PHE A 222 -12.16 5.47 -26.09
N GLY A 223 -12.58 6.37 -25.20
CA GLY A 223 -12.20 7.79 -25.21
C GLY A 223 -12.92 8.67 -26.23
N GLN A 224 -13.71 8.09 -27.14
CA GLN A 224 -14.55 8.84 -28.10
C GLN A 224 -16.03 8.76 -27.74
N GLU A 225 -16.44 7.66 -27.15
CA GLU A 225 -17.82 7.43 -26.70
C GLU A 225 -17.90 7.52 -25.17
N THR A 226 -18.97 8.13 -24.67
CA THR A 226 -19.28 8.20 -23.24
C THR A 226 -20.45 7.28 -22.94
N ILE A 227 -20.27 6.41 -21.94
CA ILE A 227 -21.31 5.53 -21.43
C ILE A 227 -21.69 6.04 -20.03
N TYR A 228 -22.98 6.18 -19.78
CA TYR A 228 -23.51 6.55 -18.48
C TYR A 228 -24.14 5.34 -17.83
N LEU A 229 -23.65 4.97 -16.63
CA LEU A 229 -24.22 3.94 -15.79
C LEU A 229 -24.80 4.59 -14.52
N PRO A 230 -26.10 4.93 -14.49
CA PRO A 230 -26.72 5.48 -13.29
C PRO A 230 -26.86 4.39 -12.21
N ILE A 231 -26.49 4.70 -10.97
CA ILE A 231 -26.56 3.76 -9.83
C ILE A 231 -27.49 4.33 -8.77
N ASP A 232 -28.70 3.77 -8.68
CA ASP A 232 -29.63 4.07 -7.59
C ASP A 232 -29.20 3.32 -6.32
N THR A 233 -28.62 4.06 -5.37
CA THR A 233 -28.19 3.53 -4.06
C THR A 233 -29.24 3.73 -2.96
N THR A 234 -30.29 4.52 -3.23
CA THR A 234 -31.29 4.91 -2.24
C THR A 234 -32.66 5.02 -2.88
N GLN A 235 -33.51 4.04 -2.58
CA GLN A 235 -34.86 4.00 -3.15
C GLN A 235 -35.62 5.31 -2.86
N LYS A 236 -36.23 5.87 -3.90
CA LYS A 236 -37.12 7.05 -3.87
C LYS A 236 -36.44 8.41 -3.68
N THR A 237 -35.11 8.49 -3.70
CA THR A 237 -34.37 9.76 -3.61
C THR A 237 -33.62 10.15 -4.89
N GLY A 238 -33.67 9.30 -5.93
CA GLY A 238 -33.09 9.59 -7.24
C GLY A 238 -33.85 10.66 -8.05
N SER A 239 -33.23 11.11 -9.13
CA SER A 239 -33.83 12.01 -10.13
C SER A 239 -33.97 11.28 -11.45
N SER A 240 -35.05 11.52 -12.20
CA SER A 240 -35.17 11.02 -13.57
C SER A 240 -34.40 11.88 -14.58
N TYR A 241 -33.82 13.00 -14.15
CA TYR A 241 -33.08 13.92 -15.01
C TYR A 241 -31.74 14.33 -14.38
N CYS A 242 -30.65 14.13 -15.13
CA CYS A 242 -29.32 14.60 -14.79
C CYS A 242 -28.99 15.85 -15.61
N GLU A 243 -29.15 17.03 -15.01
CA GLU A 243 -28.97 18.32 -15.69
C GLU A 243 -27.55 18.50 -16.25
N ASN A 244 -26.53 18.15 -15.48
CA ASN A 244 -25.12 18.32 -15.88
C ASN A 244 -24.73 17.56 -17.15
N ASN A 245 -25.44 16.48 -17.46
CA ASN A 245 -25.17 15.64 -18.64
C ASN A 245 -26.34 15.66 -19.64
N HIS A 246 -27.41 16.41 -19.37
CA HIS A 246 -28.64 16.43 -20.15
C HIS A 246 -29.24 15.04 -20.42
N LEU A 247 -29.24 14.17 -19.40
CA LEU A 247 -29.73 12.79 -19.49
C LEU A 247 -31.11 12.65 -18.86
N LEU A 248 -32.01 11.95 -19.55
CA LEU A 248 -33.29 11.50 -19.01
C LEU A 248 -33.22 9.99 -18.77
N PHE A 249 -33.62 9.55 -17.58
CA PHE A 249 -33.65 8.15 -17.17
C PHE A 249 -35.10 7.65 -17.08
N ASP A 250 -35.33 6.40 -17.47
CA ASP A 250 -36.66 5.77 -17.45
C ASP A 250 -37.24 5.65 -16.03
N ARG A 251 -36.37 5.66 -15.02
CA ARG A 251 -36.72 5.74 -13.60
C ARG A 251 -35.77 6.68 -12.88
N ALA A 252 -36.20 7.17 -11.73
CA ALA A 252 -35.34 7.94 -10.84
C ALA A 252 -34.09 7.13 -10.45
N ALA A 253 -32.92 7.74 -10.58
CA ALA A 253 -31.62 7.20 -10.18
C ALA A 253 -30.72 8.28 -9.57
#